data_AF-A0A8J3RK60-F1
#
_entry.id   AF-A0A8J3RK60-F1
#
_cell.length_a   1.000
_cell.length_b   1.000
_cell.length_c   1.000
_cell.angle_alpha   90.00
_cell.angle_beta   90.00
_cell.angle_gamma   90.00
#
_symmetry.space_group_name_H-M   'P 1'
#
loop_
_entity.id
_entity.type
_entity.pdbx_description
1 polymer ?
#
loop_
_entity_poly.entity_id
_entity_poly.type
_entity_poly.pdbx_seq_one_letter_code
_entity_poly.pdbx_strand_id
1 'polypeptide(L)'
;MLLSFLMIMGAVGCSVSGFTDTTYRCGDQEVSLQALKEARSASELGPDGREALKGQEVRPIEDLPSWRIIEESDARVALMRELDVSHEQGQGTVGAHALLVVERFGPPGNDGRPGWHLRSSGHCDLRKDLGSLRAAEVTLDPAVPPGVEARKVHVLVTERGCASGKRADGRVRLAGIEQTPAEVRLVIGVEPLASEGVRTCQGNPPTPFTVELDEPLGDRALIDASVHPARRITGGRQ
;
A
#
# COMPACT_ATOMS: atom_id res chain seq x y z
N MET A 1 57.05 24.41 38.04
CA MET A 1 57.02 23.02 37.53
C MET A 1 55.67 22.82 36.84
N LEU A 2 55.67 22.90 35.51
CA LEU A 2 54.51 22.59 34.66
C LEU A 2 54.29 21.07 34.65
N LEU A 3 53.04 20.62 34.67
CA LEU A 3 52.69 19.35 34.05
C LEU A 3 51.39 19.47 33.26
N SER A 4 51.53 19.16 31.97
CA SER A 4 50.49 19.02 30.96
C SER A 4 49.51 17.90 31.30
N PHE A 5 48.23 18.07 30.94
CA PHE A 5 47.41 16.96 30.46
C PHE A 5 46.52 17.46 29.32
N LEU A 6 46.83 16.97 28.13
CA LEU A 6 46.10 17.07 26.88
C LEU A 6 45.23 15.81 26.81
N MET A 7 43.90 15.90 26.64
CA MET A 7 43.12 14.77 26.12
C MET A 7 41.78 15.18 25.46
N ILE A 8 41.80 15.06 24.13
CA ILE A 8 40.84 14.43 23.23
C ILE A 8 39.40 15.00 23.17
N MET A 9 39.17 15.74 22.07
CA MET A 9 37.87 15.89 21.41
C MET A 9 37.35 14.52 20.94
N GLY A 10 36.21 14.09 21.49
CA GLY A 10 35.39 13.02 20.93
C GLY A 10 34.24 13.63 20.13
N ALA A 11 34.28 13.48 18.81
CA ALA A 11 33.21 13.89 17.91
C ALA A 11 31.93 13.10 18.23
N VAL A 12 30.86 13.80 18.56
CA VAL A 12 29.51 13.24 18.59
C VAL A 12 29.10 13.02 17.14
N GLY A 13 29.18 11.76 16.71
CA GLY A 13 28.76 11.33 15.38
C GLY A 13 27.28 11.65 15.17
N CYS A 14 26.98 12.23 14.01
CA CYS A 14 25.63 12.40 13.52
C CYS A 14 24.92 11.05 13.51
N SER A 15 23.84 10.93 14.28
CA SER A 15 22.86 9.86 14.08
C SER A 15 22.34 9.96 12.65
N VAL A 16 22.62 8.95 11.85
CA VAL A 16 21.98 8.75 10.55
C VAL A 16 20.50 8.56 10.86
N SER A 17 19.67 9.52 10.42
CA SER A 17 18.21 9.42 10.50
C SER A 17 17.79 8.08 9.93
N GLY A 18 17.17 7.26 10.78
CA GLY A 18 16.75 5.91 10.44
C GLY A 18 15.84 5.91 9.22
N PHE A 19 15.95 4.84 8.43
CA PHE A 19 14.98 4.49 7.41
C PHE A 19 13.58 4.63 8.01
N THR A 20 12.81 5.61 7.52
CA THR A 20 11.37 5.63 7.77
C THR A 20 10.83 4.37 7.13
N ASP A 21 10.51 3.37 7.95
CA ASP A 21 9.88 2.16 7.46
C ASP A 21 8.61 2.59 6.73
N THR A 22 8.57 2.32 5.43
CA THR A 22 7.46 2.78 4.61
C THR A 22 6.31 1.82 4.87
N THR A 23 5.33 2.27 5.65
CA THR A 23 4.12 1.51 5.91
C THR A 23 3.23 1.50 4.68
N TYR A 24 2.73 0.32 4.34
CA TYR A 24 1.70 0.11 3.32
C TYR A 24 0.43 -0.41 3.98
N ARG A 25 -0.67 -0.35 3.24
CA ARG A 25 -1.97 -0.88 3.64
C ARG A 25 -2.50 -1.81 2.57
N CYS A 26 -3.06 -2.93 3.01
CA CYS A 26 -3.89 -3.84 2.24
C CYS A 26 -5.29 -3.83 2.87
N GLY A 27 -6.20 -3.00 2.34
CA GLY A 27 -7.43 -2.68 3.04
C GLY A 27 -7.12 -1.98 4.38
N ASP A 28 -7.60 -2.55 5.48
CA ASP A 28 -7.32 -2.06 6.83
C ASP A 28 -6.06 -2.67 7.47
N GLN A 29 -5.43 -3.66 6.84
CA GLN A 29 -4.21 -4.28 7.35
C GLN A 29 -3.00 -3.41 7.03
N GLU A 30 -2.28 -2.97 8.07
CA GLU A 30 -0.98 -2.34 7.93
C GLU A 30 0.11 -3.39 7.67
N VAL A 31 1.02 -3.09 6.76
CA VAL A 31 2.08 -3.97 6.29
C VAL A 31 3.35 -3.17 6.11
N SER A 32 4.41 -3.54 6.81
CA SER A 32 5.77 -3.09 6.50
C SER A 32 6.34 -3.95 5.38
N LEU A 33 6.91 -3.33 4.34
CA LEU A 33 7.57 -4.11 3.28
C LEU A 33 8.81 -4.83 3.78
N GLN A 34 9.52 -4.26 4.77
CA GLN A 34 10.67 -4.93 5.37
C GLN A 34 10.20 -6.17 6.12
N ALA A 35 9.16 -6.02 6.95
CA ALA A 35 8.57 -7.14 7.67
C ALA A 35 8.05 -8.22 6.71
N LEU A 36 7.40 -7.84 5.61
CA LEU A 36 6.92 -8.79 4.59
C LEU A 36 8.06 -9.58 3.93
N LYS A 37 9.20 -8.94 3.63
CA LYS A 37 10.38 -9.61 3.05
C LYS A 37 11.06 -10.58 4.02
N GLU A 38 11.10 -10.21 5.29
CA GLU A 38 11.72 -11.02 6.36
C GLU A 38 10.74 -12.03 6.98
N ALA A 39 9.46 -11.98 6.59
CA ALA A 39 8.42 -12.78 7.19
C ALA A 39 8.65 -14.28 6.99
N ARG A 40 8.49 -14.99 8.12
CA ARG A 40 8.51 -16.45 8.17
C ARG A 40 7.37 -17.04 7.35
N SER A 41 7.54 -18.29 6.92
CA SER A 41 6.48 -19.02 6.23
C SER A 41 5.32 -19.30 7.17
N ALA A 42 4.08 -19.27 6.68
CA ALA A 42 2.90 -19.66 7.45
C ALA A 42 2.91 -21.15 7.85
N SER A 43 3.78 -21.97 7.26
CA SER A 43 4.03 -23.34 7.73
C SER A 43 4.66 -23.38 9.13
N GLU A 44 5.25 -22.27 9.57
CA GLU A 44 5.92 -22.09 10.87
C GLU A 44 5.01 -21.43 11.92
N LEU A 45 3.70 -21.36 11.68
CA LEU A 45 2.73 -20.88 12.67
C LEU A 45 2.81 -21.69 13.97
N GLY A 46 2.66 -21.00 15.09
CA GLY A 46 2.50 -21.59 16.41
C GLY A 46 1.14 -22.29 16.58
N PRO A 47 0.87 -22.84 17.77
CA PRO A 47 -0.38 -23.57 18.04
C PRO A 47 -1.63 -22.71 17.82
N ASP A 48 -1.65 -21.49 18.37
CA ASP A 48 -2.78 -20.56 18.19
C ASP A 48 -2.96 -20.19 16.71
N GLY A 49 -1.87 -19.96 15.98
CA GLY A 49 -1.90 -19.72 14.53
C GLY A 49 -2.51 -20.86 13.73
N ARG A 50 -2.15 -22.11 14.04
CA ARG A 50 -2.71 -23.30 13.39
C ARG A 50 -4.19 -23.52 13.72
N GLU A 51 -4.60 -23.20 14.94
CA GLU A 51 -6.02 -23.22 15.33
C GLU A 51 -6.81 -22.12 14.63
N ALA A 52 -6.23 -20.94 14.42
CA ALA A 52 -6.86 -19.87 13.66
C ALA A 52 -7.19 -20.30 12.22
N LEU A 53 -6.33 -21.08 11.56
CA LEU A 53 -6.60 -21.61 10.22
C LEU A 53 -7.75 -22.64 10.15
N LYS A 54 -8.23 -23.12 11.31
CA LYS A 54 -9.42 -23.96 11.43
C LYS A 54 -10.65 -23.16 11.88
N GLY A 55 -10.52 -21.84 12.00
CA GLY A 55 -11.58 -20.94 12.43
C GLY A 55 -12.79 -20.97 11.50
N GLN A 56 -13.91 -20.45 12.00
CA GLN A 56 -15.13 -20.37 11.23
C GLN A 56 -14.91 -19.51 9.97
N GLU A 57 -15.46 -19.96 8.84
CA GLU A 57 -15.38 -19.33 7.51
C GLU A 57 -13.99 -19.31 6.87
N VAL A 58 -12.95 -19.78 7.57
CA VAL A 58 -11.61 -19.90 7.01
C VAL A 58 -11.57 -21.08 6.03
N ARG A 59 -11.24 -20.79 4.78
CA ARG A 59 -11.07 -21.82 3.76
C ARG A 59 -9.69 -22.49 3.91
N PRO A 60 -9.58 -23.81 3.61
CA PRO A 60 -8.28 -24.47 3.57
C PRO A 60 -7.31 -23.76 2.61
N ILE A 61 -6.06 -23.61 3.03
CA ILE A 61 -4.98 -23.06 2.23
C ILE A 61 -4.13 -24.22 1.71
N GLU A 62 -4.18 -24.49 0.41
CA GLU A 62 -3.48 -25.63 -0.20
C GLU A 62 -1.96 -25.44 -0.25
N ASP A 63 -1.50 -24.20 -0.42
CA ASP A 63 -0.08 -23.84 -0.52
C ASP A 63 0.33 -22.93 0.63
N LEU A 64 0.17 -23.40 1.87
CA LEU A 64 0.56 -22.65 3.06
C LEU A 64 2.03 -22.16 3.06
N PRO A 65 3.02 -22.90 2.49
CA PRO A 65 4.39 -22.43 2.39
C PRO A 65 4.60 -21.10 1.65
N SER A 66 3.78 -20.76 0.66
CA SER A 66 3.88 -19.48 -0.05
C SER A 66 3.33 -18.29 0.72
N TRP A 67 2.55 -18.53 1.79
CA TRP A 67 2.05 -17.47 2.66
C TRP A 67 3.09 -17.07 3.71
N ARG A 68 3.09 -15.78 4.02
CA ARG A 68 3.97 -15.12 4.96
C ARG A 68 3.18 -14.68 6.18
N ILE A 69 3.77 -14.88 7.37
CA ILE A 69 3.18 -14.43 8.63
C ILE A 69 3.47 -12.93 8.78
N ILE A 70 2.44 -12.11 8.65
CA ILE A 70 2.52 -10.65 8.87
C ILE A 70 2.30 -10.35 10.35
N GLU A 71 1.39 -11.08 10.97
CA GLU A 71 1.07 -10.94 12.39
C GLU A 71 0.63 -12.30 12.93
N GLU A 72 1.11 -12.63 14.14
CA GLU A 72 0.66 -13.79 14.90
C GLU A 72 0.60 -13.43 16.39
N SER A 73 -0.57 -13.59 16.98
CA SER A 73 -0.84 -13.40 18.40
C SER A 73 -1.90 -14.40 18.87
N ASP A 74 -2.23 -14.38 20.16
CA ASP A 74 -3.28 -15.21 20.76
C ASP A 74 -4.71 -14.81 20.32
N ALA A 75 -4.87 -13.62 19.74
CA ALA A 75 -6.16 -13.06 19.33
C ALA A 75 -6.27 -12.76 17.82
N ARG A 76 -5.16 -12.76 17.08
CA ARG A 76 -5.14 -12.35 15.67
C ARG A 76 -4.02 -13.03 14.89
N VAL A 77 -4.34 -13.45 13.67
CA VAL A 77 -3.39 -13.96 12.67
C VAL A 77 -3.63 -13.25 11.35
N ALA A 78 -2.59 -12.62 10.81
CA ALA A 78 -2.61 -12.02 9.48
C ALA A 78 -1.56 -12.69 8.60
N LEU A 79 -2.01 -13.26 7.48
CA LEU A 79 -1.16 -13.88 6.48
C LEU A 79 -1.27 -13.12 5.17
N MET A 80 -0.17 -13.04 4.44
CA MET A 80 -0.13 -12.44 3.12
C MET A 80 0.72 -13.27 2.17
N ARG A 81 0.36 -13.29 0.89
CA ARG A 81 1.24 -13.78 -0.18
C ARG A 81 1.23 -12.84 -1.37
N GLU A 82 2.35 -12.79 -2.07
CA GLU A 82 2.42 -12.21 -3.40
C GLU A 82 1.76 -13.16 -4.41
N LEU A 83 1.19 -12.61 -5.48
CA LEU A 83 0.57 -13.38 -6.56
C LEU A 83 1.43 -13.29 -7.81
N ASP A 84 1.74 -14.43 -8.41
CA ASP A 84 2.51 -14.53 -9.66
C ASP A 84 1.81 -13.85 -10.86
N VAL A 85 0.50 -13.60 -10.72
CA VAL A 85 -0.34 -13.05 -11.77
C VAL A 85 -0.95 -11.73 -11.33
N SER A 86 -0.34 -10.63 -11.77
CA SER A 86 -1.08 -9.38 -11.99
C SER A 86 -1.99 -9.57 -13.22
N HIS A 87 -3.01 -10.43 -13.11
CA HIS A 87 -3.93 -10.66 -14.23
C HIS A 87 -4.86 -9.45 -14.38
N GLU A 88 -4.73 -8.76 -15.51
CA GLU A 88 -5.79 -7.95 -16.11
C GLU A 88 -7.02 -8.85 -16.40
N GLN A 89 -7.79 -9.24 -15.39
CA GLN A 89 -9.12 -9.80 -15.63
C GLN A 89 -10.14 -8.68 -15.67
N GLY A 90 -10.31 -8.12 -16.87
CA GLY A 90 -11.58 -7.69 -17.48
C GLY A 90 -12.48 -6.63 -16.82
N GLN A 91 -12.42 -6.40 -15.50
CA GLN A 91 -13.31 -5.47 -14.78
C GLN A 91 -12.67 -4.81 -13.54
N GLY A 92 -11.38 -5.02 -13.27
CA GLY A 92 -10.66 -4.35 -12.18
C GLY A 92 -9.21 -4.82 -12.07
N THR A 93 -8.35 -4.02 -11.43
CA THR A 93 -7.00 -4.48 -11.08
C THR A 93 -7.14 -5.61 -10.04
N VAL A 94 -6.79 -6.85 -10.39
CA VAL A 94 -6.60 -7.90 -9.38
C VAL A 94 -5.36 -7.50 -8.59
N GLY A 95 -5.52 -7.34 -7.27
CA GLY A 95 -4.44 -6.86 -6.42
C GLY A 95 -3.23 -7.80 -6.45
N ALA A 96 -2.02 -7.25 -6.39
CA ALA A 96 -0.77 -8.03 -6.44
C ALA A 96 -0.56 -8.99 -5.26
N HIS A 97 -1.36 -8.88 -4.21
CA HIS A 97 -1.26 -9.68 -3.00
C HIS A 97 -2.60 -10.33 -2.65
N ALA A 98 -2.55 -11.49 -2.00
CA ALA A 98 -3.69 -12.04 -1.26
C ALA A 98 -3.46 -11.83 0.25
N LEU A 99 -4.51 -11.43 0.96
CA LEU A 99 -4.54 -11.24 2.41
C LEU A 99 -5.56 -12.21 3.03
N LEU A 100 -5.20 -12.74 4.19
CA LEU A 100 -6.08 -13.46 5.10
C LEU A 100 -5.88 -12.91 6.51
N VAL A 101 -6.96 -12.48 7.16
CA VAL A 101 -6.97 -12.05 8.56
C VAL A 101 -8.01 -12.88 9.31
N VAL A 102 -7.57 -13.54 10.37
CA VAL A 102 -8.41 -14.33 11.28
C VAL A 102 -8.26 -13.74 12.68
N GLU A 103 -9.37 -13.56 13.38
CA GLU A 103 -9.40 -12.95 14.71
C GLU A 103 -10.28 -13.74 15.66
N ARG A 104 -9.99 -13.62 16.96
CA ARG A 104 -10.88 -14.10 18.01
C ARG A 104 -11.96 -13.07 18.32
N PHE A 105 -13.22 -13.43 18.14
CA PHE A 105 -14.35 -12.61 18.58
C PHE A 105 -15.59 -13.46 18.88
N GLY A 106 -16.61 -12.85 19.48
CA GLY A 106 -17.85 -13.53 19.87
C GLY A 106 -17.82 -14.12 21.29
N PRO A 107 -18.89 -14.85 21.70
CA PRO A 107 -18.97 -15.45 23.02
C PRO A 107 -17.85 -16.49 23.24
N PRO A 108 -17.30 -16.61 24.46
CA PRO A 108 -16.30 -17.62 24.75
C PRO A 108 -16.89 -19.03 24.65
N GLY A 109 -16.09 -19.95 24.11
CA GLY A 109 -16.40 -21.37 24.11
C GLY A 109 -16.12 -22.03 25.46
N ASN A 110 -16.13 -23.37 25.47
CA ASN A 110 -15.88 -24.16 26.68
C ASN A 110 -14.47 -24.00 27.25
N ASP A 111 -13.52 -23.52 26.45
CA ASP A 111 -12.14 -23.19 26.85
C ASP A 111 -12.00 -21.77 27.44
N GLY A 112 -13.11 -21.02 27.53
CA GLY A 112 -13.15 -19.65 28.04
C GLY A 112 -12.63 -18.59 27.07
N ARG A 113 -12.22 -18.95 25.85
CA ARG A 113 -11.74 -18.00 24.82
C ARG A 113 -12.81 -17.81 23.74
N PRO A 114 -12.91 -16.62 23.12
CA PRO A 114 -13.70 -16.46 21.89
C PRO A 114 -13.18 -17.39 20.77
N GLY A 115 -14.09 -17.79 19.89
CA GLY A 115 -13.76 -18.59 18.72
C GLY A 115 -12.91 -17.81 17.70
N TRP A 116 -12.16 -18.53 16.87
CA TRP A 116 -11.49 -17.96 15.70
C TRP A 116 -12.48 -17.80 14.55
N HIS A 117 -12.49 -16.63 13.93
CA HIS A 117 -13.38 -16.29 12.83
C HIS A 117 -12.63 -15.52 11.75
N LEU A 118 -12.99 -15.79 10.50
CA LEU A 118 -12.50 -15.00 9.38
C LEU A 118 -12.91 -13.54 9.56
N ARG A 119 -11.93 -12.63 9.58
CA ARG A 119 -12.18 -11.19 9.60
C ARG A 119 -12.13 -10.60 8.20
N SER A 120 -11.15 -11.01 7.41
CA SER A 120 -10.95 -10.52 6.06
C SER A 120 -10.24 -11.57 5.21
N SER A 121 -10.66 -11.71 3.96
CA SER A 121 -9.92 -12.45 2.93
C SER A 121 -10.14 -11.80 1.59
N GLY A 122 -9.09 -11.62 0.81
CA GLY A 122 -9.23 -11.08 -0.54
C GLY A 122 -7.90 -10.66 -1.17
N HIS A 123 -7.99 -10.11 -2.38
CA HIS A 123 -6.84 -9.56 -3.09
C HIS A 123 -6.70 -8.06 -2.84
N CYS A 124 -5.46 -7.56 -2.83
CA CYS A 124 -5.16 -6.15 -2.67
C CYS A 124 -3.83 -5.76 -3.33
N ASP A 125 -3.74 -4.49 -3.72
CA ASP A 125 -2.43 -3.85 -3.88
C ASP A 125 -2.00 -3.33 -2.51
N LEU A 126 -0.73 -3.51 -2.17
CA LEU A 126 -0.14 -2.78 -1.05
C LEU A 126 -0.05 -1.31 -1.45
N ARG A 127 -0.73 -0.44 -0.70
CA ARG A 127 -0.74 1.01 -0.97
C ARG A 127 -0.04 1.77 0.12
N LYS A 128 0.86 2.68 -0.26
CA LYS A 128 1.63 3.48 0.68
C LYS A 128 0.69 4.22 1.62
N ASP A 129 0.99 4.21 2.91
CA ASP A 129 0.31 5.08 3.87
C ASP A 129 0.80 6.52 3.63
N LEU A 130 -0.14 7.40 3.28
CA LEU A 130 0.12 8.81 2.98
C LEU A 130 -0.40 9.73 4.10
N GLY A 131 -0.64 9.18 5.29
CA GLY A 131 -1.15 9.92 6.44
C GLY A 131 -2.58 10.41 6.22
N SER A 132 -2.76 11.73 6.09
CA SER A 132 -4.08 12.33 5.86
C SER A 132 -4.61 12.12 4.43
N LEU A 133 -3.74 11.81 3.47
CA LEU A 133 -4.10 11.52 2.10
C LEU A 133 -4.44 10.03 1.93
N ARG A 134 -5.35 9.72 1.01
CA ARG A 134 -5.61 8.34 0.57
C ARG A 134 -4.95 8.10 -0.78
N ALA A 135 -4.25 6.98 -0.92
CA ALA A 135 -3.68 6.57 -2.20
C ALA A 135 -4.80 6.41 -3.25
N ALA A 136 -4.56 6.97 -4.44
CA ALA A 136 -5.50 6.95 -5.55
C ALA A 136 -5.08 5.94 -6.62
N GLU A 137 -5.95 5.71 -7.59
CA GLU A 137 -5.55 5.11 -8.86
C GLU A 137 -5.17 6.23 -9.84
N VAL A 138 -4.09 6.01 -10.60
CA VAL A 138 -3.54 6.99 -11.53
C VAL A 138 -3.38 6.34 -12.91
N THR A 139 -3.91 7.00 -13.93
CA THR A 139 -3.71 6.65 -15.34
C THR A 139 -3.28 7.87 -16.14
N LEU A 140 -2.69 7.68 -17.32
CA LEU A 140 -2.48 8.77 -18.26
C LEU A 140 -3.83 9.28 -18.78
N ASP A 141 -3.93 10.59 -18.98
CA ASP A 141 -5.07 11.17 -19.69
C ASP A 141 -4.96 10.82 -21.20
N PRO A 142 -5.84 9.97 -21.74
CA PRO A 142 -5.78 9.60 -23.14
C PRO A 142 -6.14 10.75 -24.08
N ALA A 143 -6.82 11.81 -23.58
CA ALA A 143 -7.14 12.99 -24.37
C ALA A 143 -5.93 13.91 -24.56
N VAL A 144 -4.93 13.82 -23.67
CA VAL A 144 -3.70 14.63 -23.74
C VAL A 144 -2.46 13.75 -23.47
N PRO A 145 -2.08 12.85 -24.40
CA PRO A 145 -0.89 12.02 -24.24
C PRO A 145 0.38 12.89 -24.10
N PRO A 146 1.32 12.54 -23.20
CA PRO A 146 2.55 13.30 -23.07
C PRO A 146 3.46 13.09 -24.29
N GLY A 147 4.00 14.19 -24.84
CA GLY A 147 5.08 14.14 -25.82
C GLY A 147 6.46 13.99 -25.15
N VAL A 148 7.49 13.65 -25.93
CA VAL A 148 8.87 13.50 -25.41
C VAL A 148 9.43 14.80 -24.83
N GLU A 149 9.07 15.95 -25.39
CA GLU A 149 9.48 17.26 -24.86
C GLU A 149 8.58 17.77 -23.72
N ALA A 150 7.58 16.98 -23.30
CA ALA A 150 6.61 17.43 -22.32
C ALA A 150 7.23 17.56 -20.93
N ARG A 151 7.13 18.76 -20.36
CA ARG A 151 7.38 19.04 -18.94
C ARG A 151 6.10 19.04 -18.10
N LYS A 152 4.96 18.78 -18.74
CA LYS A 152 3.64 18.68 -18.12
C LYS A 152 3.01 17.37 -18.53
N VAL A 153 2.69 16.55 -17.54
CA VAL A 153 2.04 15.26 -17.75
C VAL A 153 0.62 15.36 -17.24
N HIS A 154 -0.33 15.06 -18.11
CA HIS A 154 -1.75 15.02 -17.78
C HIS A 154 -2.12 13.60 -17.35
N VAL A 155 -2.62 13.48 -16.13
CA VAL A 155 -3.06 12.22 -15.54
C VAL A 155 -4.52 12.30 -15.12
N LEU A 156 -5.17 11.14 -15.07
CA LEU A 156 -6.48 10.97 -14.46
C LEU A 156 -6.31 10.28 -13.12
N VAL A 157 -6.86 10.89 -12.08
CA VAL A 157 -6.77 10.41 -10.69
C VAL A 157 -8.15 9.97 -10.23
N THR A 158 -8.28 8.69 -9.90
CA THR A 158 -9.52 8.11 -9.40
C THR A 158 -9.40 7.83 -7.91
N GLU A 159 -10.22 8.51 -7.12
CA GLU A 159 -10.31 8.29 -5.68
C GLU A 159 -10.89 6.90 -5.39
N ARG A 160 -10.25 6.14 -4.49
CA ARG A 160 -10.75 4.83 -4.04
C ARG A 160 -11.68 4.91 -2.83
N GLY A 161 -11.56 5.98 -2.04
CA GLY A 161 -12.45 6.20 -0.89
C GLY A 161 -13.89 6.45 -1.32
N CYS A 162 -14.86 6.07 -0.50
CA CYS A 162 -16.27 6.32 -0.81
C CYS A 162 -16.53 7.83 -0.83
N ALA A 163 -16.90 8.36 -1.99
CA ALA A 163 -17.18 9.78 -2.20
C ALA A 163 -18.55 10.03 -2.86
N SER A 164 -19.46 9.05 -2.80
CA SER A 164 -20.80 9.15 -3.38
C SER A 164 -20.77 9.58 -4.86
N GLY A 165 -19.83 9.04 -5.65
CA GLY A 165 -19.75 9.31 -7.08
C GLY A 165 -19.26 10.73 -7.41
N LYS A 166 -18.73 11.46 -6.42
CA LYS A 166 -18.15 12.79 -6.63
C LYS A 166 -16.70 12.66 -7.07
N ARG A 167 -16.31 13.54 -7.97
CA ARG A 167 -14.91 13.74 -8.37
C ARG A 167 -14.07 14.28 -7.21
N ALA A 168 -12.75 14.14 -7.35
CA ALA A 168 -11.74 14.66 -6.44
C ALA A 168 -11.26 16.08 -6.77
N ASP A 169 -12.11 16.89 -7.42
CA ASP A 169 -11.75 18.25 -7.82
C ASP A 169 -11.30 19.07 -6.59
N GLY A 170 -10.12 19.70 -6.69
CA GLY A 170 -9.50 20.45 -5.60
C GLY A 170 -8.87 19.62 -4.46
N ARG A 171 -9.01 18.29 -4.47
CA ARG A 171 -8.55 17.37 -3.40
C ARG A 171 -7.36 16.49 -3.78
N VAL A 172 -7.02 16.42 -5.06
CA VAL A 172 -5.82 15.70 -5.53
C VAL A 172 -4.54 16.43 -5.09
N ARG A 173 -3.56 15.67 -4.60
CA ARG A 173 -2.24 16.17 -4.15
C ARG A 173 -1.12 15.29 -4.70
N LEU A 174 -0.06 15.92 -5.19
CA LEU A 174 1.22 15.25 -5.44
C LEU A 174 1.98 15.15 -4.10
N ALA A 175 2.02 13.95 -3.53
CA ALA A 175 2.67 13.68 -2.25
C ALA A 175 4.18 13.41 -2.39
N GLY A 176 4.63 13.06 -3.59
CA GLY A 176 6.05 12.87 -3.88
C GLY A 176 6.31 12.70 -5.37
N ILE A 177 7.48 13.16 -5.79
CA ILE A 177 8.02 12.97 -7.14
C ILE A 177 9.50 12.66 -7.03
N GLU A 178 9.94 11.62 -7.75
CA GLU A 178 11.35 11.30 -7.92
C GLU A 178 11.62 11.20 -9.42
N GLN A 179 12.60 11.96 -9.90
CA GLN A 179 12.99 11.99 -11.30
C GLN A 179 14.40 11.44 -11.44
N THR A 180 14.55 10.42 -12.28
CA THR A 180 15.82 9.83 -12.66
C THR A 180 15.97 9.90 -14.18
N PRO A 181 17.16 9.58 -14.74
CA PRO A 181 17.33 9.52 -16.19
C PRO A 181 16.47 8.45 -16.88
N ALA A 182 15.97 7.43 -16.15
CA ALA A 182 15.21 6.32 -16.71
C ALA A 182 13.71 6.38 -16.42
N GLU A 183 13.31 7.01 -15.32
CA GLU A 183 11.92 7.02 -14.86
C GLU A 183 11.56 8.25 -14.03
N VAL A 184 10.27 8.57 -14.04
CA VAL A 184 9.60 9.56 -13.20
C VAL A 184 8.61 8.81 -12.32
N ARG A 185 8.89 8.75 -11.02
CA ARG A 185 8.07 8.06 -10.03
C ARG A 185 7.18 9.06 -9.32
N LEU A 186 5.87 8.80 -9.33
CA LEU A 186 4.85 9.67 -8.78
C LEU A 186 4.16 9.01 -7.59
N VAL A 187 3.93 9.78 -6.54
CA VAL A 187 3.05 9.41 -5.43
C VAL A 187 1.92 10.44 -5.38
N ILE A 188 0.73 10.04 -5.80
CA ILE A 188 -0.45 10.91 -5.82
C ILE A 188 -1.47 10.40 -4.81
N GLY A 189 -1.96 11.31 -3.98
CA GLY A 189 -3.01 11.05 -3.01
C GLY A 189 -4.21 11.96 -3.21
N VAL A 190 -5.32 11.59 -2.59
CA VAL A 190 -6.55 12.41 -2.55
C VAL A 190 -6.89 12.68 -1.10
N GLU A 191 -7.10 13.95 -0.77
CA GLU A 191 -7.71 14.33 0.51
C GLU A 191 -9.14 13.77 0.56
N PRO A 192 -9.52 13.04 1.61
CA PRO A 192 -10.89 12.57 1.76
C PRO A 192 -11.86 13.75 1.66
N LEU A 193 -13.03 13.53 1.06
CA LEU A 193 -14.11 14.51 1.10
C LEU A 193 -14.34 14.97 2.56
N ALA A 194 -14.73 16.22 2.80
CA ALA A 194 -15.13 16.66 4.14
C ALA A 194 -16.44 15.98 4.57
N SER A 195 -16.63 15.76 5.87
CA SER A 195 -17.77 15.01 6.42
C SER A 195 -19.09 15.76 6.27
N GLU A 196 -19.73 15.65 5.12
CA GLU A 196 -21.13 16.03 4.93
C GLU A 196 -21.96 14.77 4.66
N GLY A 197 -22.53 14.19 5.72
CA GLY A 197 -23.47 13.08 5.64
C GLY A 197 -22.87 11.71 5.29
N VAL A 198 -23.78 10.76 5.06
CA VAL A 198 -23.46 9.36 4.72
C VAL A 198 -22.85 9.30 3.32
N ARG A 199 -21.77 8.54 3.17
CA ARG A 199 -21.11 8.30 1.87
C ARG A 199 -21.42 6.93 1.34
N THR A 200 -21.65 6.85 0.03
CA THR A 200 -21.87 5.61 -0.69
C THR A 200 -20.65 5.28 -1.56
N CYS A 201 -20.50 4.00 -1.88
CA CYS A 201 -19.31 3.44 -2.54
C CYS A 201 -19.63 2.93 -3.96
N GLN A 202 -20.23 3.76 -4.82
CA GLN A 202 -20.59 3.40 -6.20
C GLN A 202 -19.46 3.58 -7.23
N GLY A 203 -18.21 3.75 -6.76
CA GLY A 203 -17.10 4.24 -7.58
C GLY A 203 -17.14 5.76 -7.77
N ASN A 204 -16.00 6.33 -8.18
CA ASN A 204 -15.85 7.78 -8.36
C ASN A 204 -15.34 8.09 -9.77
N PRO A 205 -15.80 9.17 -10.42
CA PRO A 205 -15.28 9.57 -11.72
C PRO A 205 -13.82 10.05 -11.61
N PRO A 206 -13.00 9.84 -12.66
CA PRO A 206 -11.62 10.33 -12.69
C PRO A 206 -11.56 11.86 -12.67
N THR A 207 -10.58 12.39 -11.95
CA THR A 207 -10.25 13.82 -11.88
C THR A 207 -8.95 14.10 -12.65
N PRO A 208 -8.97 14.97 -13.68
CA PRO A 208 -7.76 15.43 -14.33
C PRO A 208 -6.84 16.16 -13.36
N PHE A 209 -5.56 15.85 -13.45
CA PHE A 209 -4.50 16.47 -12.67
C PHE A 209 -3.27 16.63 -13.56
N THR A 210 -2.56 17.75 -13.39
CA THR A 210 -1.34 18.03 -14.16
C THR A 210 -0.15 17.96 -13.23
N VAL A 211 0.84 17.13 -13.60
CA VAL A 211 2.12 17.04 -12.91
C VAL A 211 3.14 17.83 -13.72
N GLU A 212 3.83 18.76 -13.07
CA GLU A 212 4.94 19.50 -13.66
C GLU A 212 6.26 18.77 -13.37
N LEU A 213 7.12 18.67 -14.37
CA LEU A 213 8.43 18.00 -14.31
C LEU A 213 9.56 19.02 -14.41
N ASP A 214 10.68 18.74 -13.74
CA ASP A 214 11.87 19.59 -13.77
C ASP A 214 12.61 19.46 -15.11
N GLU A 215 12.50 18.30 -15.75
CA GLU A 215 13.10 17.97 -17.04
C GLU A 215 12.04 17.42 -18.01
N PRO A 216 12.23 17.53 -19.35
CA PRO A 216 11.32 16.93 -20.33
C PRO A 216 11.19 15.42 -20.12
N LEU A 217 9.98 14.87 -20.28
CA LEU A 217 9.71 13.45 -20.02
C LEU A 217 10.66 12.52 -20.80
N GLY A 218 10.94 12.85 -22.06
CA GLY A 218 11.76 12.04 -22.95
C GLY A 218 11.20 10.63 -23.08
N ASP A 219 12.09 9.64 -23.01
CA ASP A 219 11.75 8.22 -23.02
C ASP A 219 11.54 7.64 -21.61
N ARG A 220 11.49 8.50 -20.57
CA ARG A 220 11.39 8.06 -19.18
C ARG A 220 10.04 7.40 -18.92
N ALA A 221 10.06 6.29 -18.18
CA ALA A 221 8.83 5.64 -17.75
C ALA A 221 8.13 6.47 -16.66
N LEU A 222 6.81 6.64 -16.76
CA LEU A 222 5.99 7.15 -15.66
C LEU A 222 5.58 5.99 -14.76
N ILE A 223 5.89 6.08 -13.47
CA ILE A 223 5.69 5.00 -12.49
C ILE A 223 4.80 5.50 -11.36
N ASP A 224 3.76 4.73 -11.02
CA ASP A 224 2.97 4.88 -9.80
C ASP A 224 3.74 4.21 -8.65
N ALA A 225 4.34 5.04 -7.81
CA ALA A 225 5.06 4.63 -6.62
C ALA A 225 4.19 4.70 -5.35
N SER A 226 2.88 4.96 -5.48
CA SER A 226 1.94 4.86 -4.36
C SER A 226 1.51 3.42 -4.07
N VAL A 227 1.87 2.48 -4.94
CA VAL A 227 1.56 1.05 -4.81
C VAL A 227 2.83 0.19 -4.79
N HIS A 228 2.73 -1.01 -4.22
CA HIS A 228 3.79 -2.02 -4.22
C HIS A 228 3.28 -3.38 -4.78
N PRO A 229 4.00 -3.99 -5.74
CA PRO A 229 5.13 -3.41 -6.48
C PRO A 229 4.75 -2.13 -7.24
N ALA A 230 5.72 -1.22 -7.41
CA ALA A 230 5.49 -0.01 -8.19
C ALA A 230 5.22 -0.38 -9.65
N ARG A 231 4.28 0.32 -10.30
CA ARG A 231 3.78 -0.08 -11.63
C ARG A 231 3.79 1.09 -12.60
N ARG A 232 3.93 0.79 -13.89
CA ARG A 232 3.88 1.82 -14.94
C ARG A 232 2.48 2.46 -14.98
N ILE A 233 2.45 3.79 -15.12
CA ILE A 233 1.25 4.55 -15.40
C ILE A 233 1.02 4.47 -16.91
N THR A 234 -0.09 3.85 -17.30
CA THR A 234 -0.51 3.71 -18.70
C THR A 234 -1.82 4.45 -18.93
N GLY A 235 -2.22 4.60 -20.19
CA GLY A 235 -3.59 5.05 -20.50
C GLY A 235 -4.61 4.09 -19.91
N GLY A 236 -5.68 4.61 -19.30
CA GLY A 236 -6.81 3.78 -18.90
C GLY A 236 -7.48 3.17 -20.14
N ARG A 237 -7.93 1.91 -20.07
CA ARG A 237 -8.90 1.42 -21.06
C ARG A 237 -10.21 2.19 -20.83
N GLN A 238 -10.69 2.84 -21.89
CA GLN A 238 -12.05 3.40 -21.94
C GLN A 238 -13.06 2.25 -22.04
#